data_AF-V9Z440-F1
#
_entry.id   AF-V9Z440-F1
#
_cell.length_a   1.000
_cell.length_b   1.000
_cell.length_c   1.000
_cell.angle_alpha   90.00
_cell.angle_beta   90.00
_cell.angle_gamma   90.00
#
_symmetry.space_group_name_H-M   'P 1'
#
loop_
_entity.id
_entity.type
_entity.pdbx_description
1 polymer ?
#
loop_
_entity_poly.entity_id
_entity_poly.type
_entity_poly.pdbx_seq_one_letter_code
_entity_poly.pdbx_strand_id
1 'polypeptide(L)'
;MTIDHPRNCATATSGAADRPRTAGSFTPRITPAQRRALLAGARDPIGLLPKSVNLRTLASLADIGYVGLDQSRDVLRGQEATRDALDVWGGALTEDGWQRARAEGAGRFRIVVVGCGKAKQDRRVTAGAMYVGTFHGSCRETAKALLQDGGRQYILSAAHGLLDLSTQIDPYDITVGDPGSVSADFVQAQVRERGIESAEVTVLAGSKYVALARHSWPDLEAPLAGAGGIGEMKQRLSQIRLAARAEAGQER
;
A
#
# COMPACT_ATOMS: atom_id res chain seq x y z
N MET A 1 -52.94 -4.67 -67.69
CA MET A 1 -53.65 -5.11 -66.46
C MET A 1 -52.69 -4.93 -65.31
N THR A 2 -52.85 -3.83 -64.59
CA THR A 2 -51.96 -3.36 -63.53
C THR A 2 -52.74 -3.52 -62.24
N ILE A 3 -52.26 -4.34 -61.29
CA ILE A 3 -52.91 -4.51 -59.99
C ILE A 3 -51.87 -4.26 -58.90
N ASP A 4 -52.24 -3.30 -58.06
CA ASP A 4 -51.59 -2.79 -56.87
C ASP A 4 -51.17 -3.86 -55.86
N HIS A 5 -50.01 -3.65 -55.25
CA HIS A 5 -49.60 -4.30 -54.01
C HIS A 5 -49.71 -3.29 -52.85
N PRO A 6 -50.58 -3.52 -51.84
CA PRO A 6 -50.65 -2.65 -50.69
C PRO A 6 -49.53 -2.91 -49.67
N ARG A 7 -49.11 -1.80 -49.03
CA ARG A 7 -48.11 -1.69 -47.96
C ARG A 7 -48.63 -2.14 -46.59
N ASN A 8 -47.67 -2.60 -45.78
CA ASN A 8 -47.54 -2.48 -44.31
C ASN A 8 -48.57 -3.15 -43.37
N CYS A 9 -48.06 -3.99 -42.47
CA CYS A 9 -48.38 -3.89 -41.05
C CYS A 9 -47.19 -4.42 -40.21
N ALA A 10 -46.48 -3.51 -39.54
CA ALA A 10 -45.46 -3.82 -38.56
C ALA A 10 -46.13 -4.16 -37.22
N THR A 11 -45.93 -5.37 -36.71
CA THR A 11 -46.26 -5.74 -35.33
C THR A 11 -45.01 -5.59 -34.47
N ALA A 12 -44.99 -4.54 -33.65
CA ALA A 12 -44.02 -4.33 -32.59
C ALA A 12 -44.19 -5.40 -31.52
N THR A 13 -43.22 -6.31 -31.42
CA THR A 13 -43.05 -7.16 -30.24
C THR A 13 -42.42 -6.32 -29.14
N SER A 14 -43.20 -6.00 -28.11
CA SER A 14 -42.75 -5.39 -26.87
C SER A 14 -41.73 -6.31 -26.18
N GLY A 15 -40.45 -6.04 -26.38
CA GLY A 15 -39.38 -6.60 -25.56
C GLY A 15 -39.56 -6.12 -24.13
N ALA A 16 -39.86 -7.04 -23.23
CA ALA A 16 -39.79 -6.80 -21.80
C ALA A 16 -38.35 -6.38 -21.49
N ALA A 17 -38.15 -5.08 -21.27
CA ALA A 17 -36.91 -4.55 -20.74
C ALA A 17 -36.71 -5.18 -19.37
N ASP A 18 -35.74 -6.09 -19.29
CA ASP A 18 -35.24 -6.68 -18.06
C ASP A 18 -34.67 -5.52 -17.23
N ARG A 19 -35.50 -4.96 -16.34
CA ARG A 19 -35.05 -4.00 -15.34
C ARG A 19 -34.03 -4.76 -14.47
N PRO A 20 -32.82 -4.23 -14.25
CA PRO A 20 -31.93 -4.81 -13.26
C PRO A 20 -32.70 -4.83 -11.93
N ARG A 21 -32.92 -6.04 -11.41
CA ARG A 21 -33.42 -6.22 -10.05
C ARG A 21 -32.42 -5.50 -9.15
N THR A 22 -32.79 -4.37 -8.59
CA THR A 22 -32.16 -3.85 -7.37
C THR A 22 -32.41 -4.88 -6.28
N ALA A 23 -31.54 -5.89 -6.23
CA ALA A 23 -31.37 -6.72 -5.06
C ALA A 23 -31.08 -5.75 -3.92
N GLY A 24 -31.96 -5.68 -2.93
CA GLY A 24 -31.67 -4.94 -1.71
C GLY A 24 -30.28 -5.34 -1.23
N SER A 25 -29.42 -4.37 -0.97
CA SER A 25 -28.03 -4.59 -0.60
C SER A 25 -27.96 -5.37 0.71
N PHE A 26 -28.01 -6.70 0.62
CA PHE A 26 -27.81 -7.56 1.77
C PHE A 26 -26.32 -7.52 2.08
N THR A 27 -25.93 -6.70 3.04
CA THR A 27 -24.56 -6.66 3.54
C THR A 27 -24.30 -7.94 4.34
N PRO A 28 -23.44 -8.87 3.88
CA PRO A 28 -23.19 -10.12 4.59
C PRO A 28 -22.73 -9.86 6.03
N ARG A 29 -23.26 -10.62 7.00
CA ARG A 29 -22.74 -10.61 8.37
C ARG A 29 -21.34 -11.22 8.36
N ILE A 30 -20.41 -10.57 9.05
CA ILE A 30 -19.04 -11.07 9.19
C ILE A 30 -18.77 -11.48 10.63
N THR A 31 -17.97 -12.51 10.80
CA THR A 31 -17.47 -12.97 12.10
C THR A 31 -16.41 -12.01 12.66
N PRO A 32 -16.11 -12.06 13.97
CA PRO A 32 -15.01 -11.28 14.54
C PRO A 32 -13.65 -11.54 13.87
N ALA A 33 -13.39 -12.77 13.41
CA ALA A 33 -12.16 -13.11 12.71
C ALA A 33 -12.08 -12.45 11.32
N GLN A 34 -13.18 -12.50 10.55
CA GLN A 34 -13.30 -11.80 9.27
C GLN A 34 -13.18 -10.29 9.44
N ARG A 35 -13.84 -9.71 10.45
CA ARG A 35 -13.70 -8.29 10.79
C ARG A 35 -12.25 -7.90 11.05
N ARG A 36 -11.53 -8.67 11.88
CA ARG A 36 -10.10 -8.43 12.14
C ARG A 36 -9.26 -8.52 10.86
N ALA A 37 -9.53 -9.50 10.00
CA ALA A 37 -8.81 -9.65 8.73
C ALA A 37 -9.05 -8.47 7.77
N LEU A 38 -10.28 -7.97 7.67
CA LEU A 38 -10.58 -6.77 6.87
C LEU A 38 -9.86 -5.53 7.40
N LEU A 39 -9.91 -5.31 8.71
CA LEU A 39 -9.20 -4.20 9.35
C LEU A 39 -7.69 -4.32 9.18
N ALA A 40 -7.14 -5.54 9.26
CA ALA A 40 -5.72 -5.79 9.04
C ALA A 40 -5.30 -5.51 7.59
N GLY A 41 -6.09 -5.97 6.61
CA GLY A 41 -5.85 -5.66 5.20
C GLY A 41 -5.87 -4.16 4.92
N ALA A 42 -6.81 -3.44 5.54
CA ALA A 42 -6.95 -2.00 5.37
C ALA A 42 -5.81 -1.17 5.97
N ARG A 43 -4.90 -1.78 6.75
CA ARG A 43 -3.67 -1.12 7.22
C ARG A 43 -2.63 -0.97 6.11
N ASP A 44 -2.67 -1.79 5.07
CA ASP A 44 -1.83 -1.66 3.88
C ASP A 44 -2.53 -0.82 2.81
N PRO A 45 -1.85 0.13 2.15
CA PRO A 45 -2.47 1.06 1.20
C PRO A 45 -3.05 0.40 -0.04
N ILE A 46 -2.56 -0.78 -0.46
CA ILE A 46 -3.18 -1.55 -1.55
C ILE A 46 -4.12 -2.64 -1.01
N GLY A 47 -4.23 -2.80 0.30
CA GLY A 47 -5.20 -3.69 0.92
C GLY A 47 -4.72 -5.13 1.07
N LEU A 48 -3.41 -5.38 1.12
CA LEU A 48 -2.87 -6.73 1.30
C LEU A 48 -3.16 -7.28 2.71
N LEU A 49 -3.67 -8.50 2.79
CA LEU A 49 -3.96 -9.20 4.04
C LEU A 49 -2.72 -9.96 4.55
N PRO A 50 -2.33 -9.81 5.84
CA PRO A 50 -1.13 -10.44 6.37
C PRO A 50 -1.19 -11.97 6.35
N LYS A 51 -0.02 -12.63 6.26
CA LYS A 51 0.09 -14.10 6.32
C LYS A 51 -0.46 -14.71 7.62
N SER A 52 -0.59 -13.91 8.68
CA SER A 52 -1.20 -14.33 9.94
C SER A 52 -2.70 -14.60 9.81
N VAL A 53 -3.38 -14.08 8.78
CA VAL A 53 -4.77 -14.41 8.49
C VAL A 53 -4.85 -15.85 7.99
N ASN A 54 -5.60 -16.70 8.70
CA ASN A 54 -5.68 -18.11 8.34
C ASN A 54 -6.44 -18.33 7.02
N LEU A 55 -6.10 -19.43 6.33
CA LEU A 55 -6.65 -19.76 5.02
C LEU A 55 -8.18 -19.90 5.01
N ARG A 56 -8.77 -20.42 6.10
CA ARG A 56 -10.23 -20.56 6.21
C ARG A 56 -10.93 -19.20 6.20
N THR A 57 -10.36 -18.21 6.89
CA THR A 57 -10.89 -16.85 6.93
C THR A 57 -10.74 -16.17 5.58
N LEU A 58 -9.58 -16.36 4.93
CA LEU A 58 -9.32 -15.85 3.58
C LEU A 58 -10.31 -16.41 2.55
N ALA A 59 -10.46 -17.73 2.49
CA ALA A 59 -11.41 -18.39 1.61
C ALA A 59 -12.85 -17.91 1.88
N SER A 60 -13.24 -17.84 3.15
CA SER A 60 -14.58 -17.36 3.51
C SER A 60 -14.82 -15.88 3.19
N LEU A 61 -13.79 -15.03 3.22
CA LEU A 61 -13.89 -13.62 2.77
C LEU A 61 -13.93 -13.51 1.25
N ALA A 62 -13.25 -14.42 0.55
CA ALA A 62 -13.26 -14.49 -0.91
C ALA A 62 -14.63 -14.97 -1.43
N ASP A 63 -15.24 -15.95 -0.78
CA ASP A 63 -16.58 -16.46 -1.12
C ASP A 63 -17.65 -15.36 -1.06
N ILE A 64 -17.48 -14.38 -0.18
CA ILE A 64 -18.39 -13.23 -0.04
C ILE A 64 -17.92 -11.98 -0.82
N GLY A 65 -16.86 -12.11 -1.61
CA GLY A 65 -16.37 -11.06 -2.52
C GLY A 65 -15.56 -9.94 -1.88
N TYR A 66 -15.19 -10.03 -0.60
CA TYR A 66 -14.39 -8.98 0.07
C TYR A 66 -12.88 -9.13 -0.10
N VAL A 67 -12.41 -10.32 -0.47
CA VAL A 67 -10.97 -10.60 -0.67
C VAL A 67 -10.77 -11.27 -2.02
N GLY A 68 -9.88 -10.70 -2.83
CA GLY A 68 -9.37 -11.34 -4.04
C GLY A 68 -8.22 -12.28 -3.70
N LEU A 69 -8.31 -13.52 -4.21
CA LEU A 69 -7.24 -14.52 -4.16
C LEU A 69 -6.60 -14.75 -5.55
N ASP A 70 -7.25 -14.27 -6.61
CA ASP A 70 -6.78 -14.46 -7.98
C ASP A 70 -5.60 -13.51 -8.29
N GLN A 71 -4.51 -14.12 -8.74
CA GLN A 71 -3.25 -13.48 -9.10
C GLN A 71 -3.28 -12.85 -10.51
N SER A 72 -4.39 -12.99 -11.24
CA SER A 72 -4.49 -12.67 -12.67
C SER A 72 -5.36 -11.48 -13.04
N ARG A 73 -6.15 -10.90 -12.11
CA ARG A 73 -6.64 -9.49 -12.08
C ARG A 73 -7.76 -9.26 -11.06
N ASP A 74 -7.65 -8.18 -10.29
CA ASP A 74 -8.69 -7.15 -10.09
C ASP A 74 -8.10 -5.96 -9.33
N VAL A 75 -8.59 -4.76 -9.67
CA VAL A 75 -7.99 -3.46 -9.36
C VAL A 75 -8.24 -3.05 -7.90
N LEU A 76 -7.22 -3.14 -7.05
CA LEU A 76 -7.25 -2.72 -5.64
C LEU A 76 -7.16 -1.19 -5.57
N ARG A 77 -8.27 -0.48 -5.31
CA ARG A 77 -8.28 1.00 -5.29
C ARG A 77 -7.53 1.64 -6.48
N GLY A 78 -7.64 1.07 -7.68
CA GLY A 78 -6.91 1.55 -8.86
C GLY A 78 -5.54 0.89 -9.12
N GLN A 79 -5.05 -0.01 -8.26
CA GLN A 79 -3.73 -0.65 -8.35
C GLN A 79 -3.81 -2.19 -8.40
N GLU A 80 -3.07 -2.84 -9.31
CA GLU A 80 -3.01 -4.32 -9.36
C GLU A 80 -2.03 -4.86 -8.28
N ALA A 81 -2.45 -5.86 -7.48
CA ALA A 81 -1.51 -6.65 -6.69
C ALA A 81 -0.83 -7.68 -7.58
N THR A 82 0.51 -7.75 -7.51
CA THR A 82 1.27 -8.76 -8.24
C THR A 82 1.18 -10.12 -7.54
N ARG A 83 1.40 -11.19 -8.32
CA ARG A 83 1.59 -12.54 -7.79
C ARG A 83 2.60 -12.58 -6.64
N ASP A 84 3.78 -11.97 -6.82
CA ASP A 84 4.83 -11.95 -5.79
C ASP A 84 4.35 -11.28 -4.49
N ALA A 85 3.49 -10.25 -4.59
CA ALA A 85 2.91 -9.62 -3.42
C ALA A 85 1.93 -10.56 -2.71
N LEU A 86 1.08 -11.27 -3.45
CA LEU A 86 0.13 -12.25 -2.88
C LEU A 86 0.82 -13.52 -2.35
N ASP A 87 1.95 -13.94 -2.92
CA ASP A 87 2.73 -15.04 -2.34
C ASP A 87 3.33 -14.64 -0.97
N VAL A 88 3.53 -13.35 -0.75
CA VAL A 88 3.94 -12.76 0.54
C VAL A 88 2.74 -12.40 1.42
N TRP A 89 1.52 -12.27 0.90
CA TRP A 89 0.34 -11.79 1.63
C TRP A 89 -0.91 -12.59 1.23
N GLY A 90 -1.65 -13.15 2.19
CA GLY A 90 -2.64 -14.21 1.94
C GLY A 90 -3.85 -13.83 1.06
N GLY A 91 -3.99 -12.57 0.67
CA GLY A 91 -5.01 -12.05 -0.24
C GLY A 91 -4.97 -10.54 -0.28
N ALA A 92 -5.87 -9.92 -1.04
CA ALA A 92 -6.02 -8.47 -1.06
C ALA A 92 -7.49 -8.06 -1.00
N LEU A 93 -7.79 -6.91 -0.39
CA LEU A 93 -9.14 -6.37 -0.29
C LEU A 93 -9.66 -5.94 -1.66
N THR A 94 -10.81 -6.49 -2.08
CA THR A 94 -11.57 -5.95 -3.21
C THR A 94 -12.12 -4.56 -2.87
N GLU A 95 -12.71 -3.86 -3.84
CA GLU A 95 -13.37 -2.58 -3.56
C GLU A 95 -14.48 -2.72 -2.50
N ASP A 96 -15.29 -3.78 -2.58
CA ASP A 96 -16.31 -4.08 -1.57
C ASP A 96 -15.68 -4.41 -0.20
N GLY A 97 -14.54 -5.12 -0.19
CA GLY A 97 -13.76 -5.38 1.02
C GLY A 97 -13.25 -4.10 1.68
N TRP A 98 -12.81 -3.13 0.88
CA TRP A 98 -12.39 -1.81 1.35
C TRP A 98 -13.57 -1.00 1.91
N GLN A 99 -14.68 -0.94 1.19
CA GLN A 99 -15.90 -0.28 1.66
C GLN A 99 -16.34 -0.89 2.99
N ARG A 100 -16.30 -2.22 3.10
CA ARG A 100 -16.65 -2.90 4.34
C ARG A 100 -15.66 -2.60 5.46
N ALA A 101 -14.36 -2.66 5.21
CA ALA A 101 -13.34 -2.36 6.22
C ALA A 101 -13.52 -0.94 6.78
N ARG A 102 -13.81 0.05 5.93
CA ARG A 102 -14.12 1.43 6.35
C ARG A 102 -15.39 1.50 7.20
N ALA A 103 -16.46 0.80 6.82
CA ALA A 103 -17.68 0.72 7.61
C ALA A 103 -17.46 0.07 8.99
N GLU A 104 -16.48 -0.84 9.09
CA GLU A 104 -16.04 -1.46 10.35
C GLU A 104 -15.08 -0.58 11.17
N GLY A 105 -14.74 0.61 10.68
CA GLY A 105 -13.87 1.57 11.37
C GLY A 105 -12.38 1.42 11.04
N ALA A 106 -12.02 0.94 9.85
CA ALA A 106 -10.62 0.93 9.41
C ALA A 106 -10.02 2.35 9.48
N GLY A 107 -8.90 2.46 10.20
CA GLY A 107 -8.16 3.69 10.35
C GLY A 107 -7.30 4.01 9.12
N ARG A 108 -6.36 4.94 9.30
CA ARG A 108 -5.38 5.29 8.27
C ARG A 108 -4.43 4.11 8.05
N PHE A 109 -3.96 3.93 6.81
CA PHE A 109 -2.91 2.97 6.51
C PHE A 109 -1.57 3.48 7.06
N ARG A 110 -0.73 2.54 7.53
CA ARG A 110 0.57 2.85 8.12
C ARG A 110 1.67 2.74 7.08
N ILE A 111 2.51 3.77 7.00
CA ILE A 111 3.64 3.81 6.07
C ILE A 111 4.93 4.13 6.82
N VAL A 112 5.98 3.37 6.52
CA VAL A 112 7.34 3.73 6.94
C VAL A 112 8.18 4.08 5.73
N VAL A 113 8.72 5.30 5.70
CA VAL A 113 9.61 5.78 4.64
C VAL A 113 11.04 5.72 5.12
N VAL A 114 11.92 5.07 4.36
CA VAL A 114 13.36 5.02 4.64
C VAL A 114 14.11 5.85 3.61
N GLY A 115 14.99 6.76 4.06
CA GLY A 115 15.82 7.54 3.13
C GLY A 115 16.83 6.66 2.39
N CYS A 116 17.14 7.00 1.14
CA CYS A 116 18.13 6.25 0.38
C CYS A 116 19.54 6.37 0.97
N GLY A 117 20.33 5.29 0.84
CA GLY A 117 21.70 5.23 1.36
C GLY A 117 22.73 5.77 0.37
N LYS A 118 23.86 6.28 0.89
CA LYS A 118 24.99 6.71 0.06
C LYS A 118 25.64 5.53 -0.69
N ALA A 119 25.97 4.47 0.04
CA ALA A 119 26.54 3.25 -0.51
C ALA A 119 25.48 2.46 -1.27
N LYS A 120 25.77 2.15 -2.54
CA LYS A 120 24.87 1.49 -3.49
C LYS A 120 25.57 0.30 -4.16
N GLN A 121 24.79 -0.63 -4.69
CA GLN A 121 25.27 -1.62 -5.65
C GLN A 121 25.83 -0.93 -6.89
N ASP A 122 26.61 -1.66 -7.68
CA ASP A 122 27.21 -1.20 -8.95
C ASP A 122 26.42 -1.65 -10.19
N ARG A 123 25.29 -2.33 -9.99
CA ARG A 123 24.45 -2.90 -11.04
C ARG A 123 22.97 -2.68 -10.76
N ARG A 124 22.16 -2.83 -11.81
CA ARG A 124 20.71 -2.81 -11.71
C ARG A 124 20.20 -3.89 -10.75
N VAL A 125 19.44 -3.48 -9.76
CA VAL A 125 18.79 -4.34 -8.76
C VAL A 125 17.49 -3.70 -8.28
N THR A 126 16.72 -4.41 -7.47
CA THR A 126 15.55 -3.82 -6.80
C THR A 126 15.98 -2.75 -5.78
N ALA A 127 15.14 -1.76 -5.54
CA ALA A 127 15.41 -0.68 -4.60
C ALA A 127 15.70 -1.19 -3.18
N GLY A 128 15.03 -2.27 -2.76
CA GLY A 128 15.28 -2.95 -1.48
C GLY A 128 16.67 -3.57 -1.36
N ALA A 129 17.34 -3.87 -2.48
CA ALA A 129 18.70 -4.43 -2.53
C ALA A 129 19.77 -3.40 -2.95
N MET A 130 19.36 -2.25 -3.51
CA MET A 130 20.27 -1.23 -4.04
C MET A 130 21.18 -0.64 -2.96
N TYR A 131 20.65 -0.34 -1.78
CA TYR A 131 21.39 0.43 -0.76
C TYR A 131 22.03 -0.48 0.29
N VAL A 132 23.36 -0.55 0.28
CA VAL A 132 24.15 -1.50 1.10
C VAL A 132 24.74 -0.89 2.38
N GLY A 133 24.49 0.39 2.64
CA GLY A 133 25.01 1.09 3.81
C GLY A 133 24.40 0.61 5.13
N THR A 134 25.21 0.47 6.18
CA THR A 134 24.78 -0.04 7.50
C THR A 134 23.67 0.77 8.16
N PHE A 135 23.68 2.10 8.01
CA PHE A 135 22.63 2.97 8.52
C PHE A 135 21.30 2.74 7.78
N HIS A 136 21.34 2.64 6.45
CA HIS A 136 20.15 2.31 5.66
C HIS A 136 19.59 0.94 6.05
N GLY A 137 20.44 -0.08 6.16
CA GLY A 137 20.04 -1.40 6.66
C GLY A 137 19.39 -1.34 8.04
N SER A 138 19.92 -0.53 8.97
CA SER A 138 19.31 -0.34 10.29
C SER A 138 17.92 0.31 10.22
N CYS A 139 17.72 1.28 9.32
CA CYS A 139 16.41 1.89 9.08
C CYS A 139 15.42 0.87 8.47
N ARG A 140 15.89 0.07 7.50
CA ARG A 140 15.11 -0.99 6.84
C ARG A 140 14.60 -2.03 7.84
N GLU A 141 15.47 -2.54 8.71
CA GLU A 141 15.09 -3.50 9.75
C GLU A 141 14.12 -2.89 10.77
N THR A 142 14.27 -1.60 11.07
CA THR A 142 13.35 -0.91 11.97
C THR A 142 11.98 -0.71 11.34
N ALA A 143 11.92 -0.36 10.06
CA ALA A 143 10.66 -0.28 9.31
C ALA A 143 9.93 -1.62 9.28
N LYS A 144 10.65 -2.72 9.02
CA LYS A 144 10.09 -4.08 9.09
C LYS A 144 9.52 -4.39 10.47
N ALA A 145 10.19 -3.98 11.54
CA ALA A 145 9.72 -4.14 12.91
C ALA A 145 8.52 -3.22 13.24
N LEU A 146 8.35 -2.08 12.59
CA LEU A 146 7.18 -1.23 12.82
C LEU A 146 5.93 -1.71 12.07
N LEU A 147 6.11 -2.49 11.00
CA LEU A 147 5.06 -2.93 10.07
C LEU A 147 4.71 -4.42 10.22
N GLN A 148 4.99 -5.03 11.37
CA GLN A 148 4.78 -6.48 11.60
C GLN A 148 3.29 -6.86 11.49
N ASP A 149 2.42 -5.91 11.83
CA ASP A 149 0.97 -6.02 11.92
C ASP A 149 0.24 -5.40 10.71
N GLY A 150 0.99 -5.09 9.65
CA GLY A 150 0.50 -4.52 8.40
C GLY A 150 1.06 -3.14 8.08
N GLY A 151 0.73 -2.65 6.89
CA GLY A 151 1.25 -1.39 6.33
C GLY A 151 2.39 -1.59 5.35
N ARG A 152 2.96 -0.49 4.87
CA ARG A 152 3.89 -0.51 3.74
C ARG A 152 5.16 0.27 3.98
N GLN A 153 6.24 -0.25 3.43
CA GLN A 153 7.53 0.41 3.44
C GLN A 153 7.88 0.95 2.06
N TYR A 154 8.32 2.20 2.00
CA TYR A 154 8.90 2.82 0.81
C TYR A 154 10.33 3.28 1.05
N ILE A 155 11.08 3.43 -0.03
CA ILE A 155 12.35 4.15 -0.02
C ILE A 155 12.16 5.52 -0.65
N LEU A 156 12.60 6.57 0.04
CA LEU A 156 12.68 7.92 -0.53
C LEU A 156 14.06 8.13 -1.14
N SER A 157 14.12 8.05 -2.46
CA SER A 157 15.30 8.22 -3.30
C SER A 157 15.45 9.67 -3.74
N ALA A 158 16.69 10.17 -3.65
CA ALA A 158 17.05 11.48 -4.18
C ALA A 158 16.89 11.60 -5.71
N ALA A 159 16.95 10.49 -6.45
CA ALA A 159 16.84 10.48 -7.91
C ALA A 159 15.46 10.07 -8.43
N HIS A 160 14.70 9.31 -7.64
CA HIS A 160 13.47 8.67 -8.12
C HIS A 160 12.23 8.94 -7.25
N GLY A 161 12.38 9.68 -6.16
CA GLY A 161 11.27 9.93 -5.23
C GLY A 161 10.90 8.67 -4.47
N LEU A 162 9.62 8.36 -4.38
CA LEU A 162 9.08 7.25 -3.61
C LEU A 162 9.12 5.93 -4.39
N LEU A 163 9.92 4.97 -3.91
CA LEU A 163 10.13 3.67 -4.53
C LEU A 163 9.51 2.54 -3.70
N ASP A 164 8.75 1.66 -4.36
CA ASP A 164 8.47 0.33 -3.83
C ASP A 164 9.76 -0.49 -3.80
N LEU A 165 9.83 -1.43 -2.86
CA LEU A 165 11.06 -2.20 -2.62
C LEU A 165 11.45 -3.11 -3.77
N SER A 166 10.46 -3.54 -4.56
CA SER A 166 10.61 -4.37 -5.75
C SER A 166 11.00 -3.58 -7.00
N THR A 167 10.93 -2.24 -6.98
CA THR A 167 11.24 -1.40 -8.14
C THR A 167 12.69 -1.60 -8.57
N GLN A 168 12.94 -2.02 -9.82
CA GLN A 168 14.30 -2.12 -10.33
C GLN A 168 14.85 -0.74 -10.68
N ILE A 169 16.05 -0.43 -10.20
CA ILE A 169 16.73 0.84 -10.43
C ILE A 169 18.21 0.60 -10.77
N ASP A 170 18.77 1.48 -11.57
CA ASP A 170 20.19 1.56 -11.88
C ASP A 170 20.94 2.33 -10.77
N PRO A 171 22.25 2.07 -10.56
CA PRO A 171 23.03 2.85 -9.61
C PRO A 171 23.14 4.31 -10.04
N TYR A 172 23.19 5.21 -9.05
CA TYR A 172 23.25 6.66 -9.27
C TYR A 172 24.02 7.35 -8.15
N ASP A 173 24.55 8.55 -8.43
CA ASP A 173 25.26 9.38 -7.46
C ASP A 173 24.69 10.80 -7.39
N ILE A 174 23.51 10.90 -6.76
CA ILE A 174 22.80 12.16 -6.51
C ILE A 174 22.32 12.15 -5.06
N THR A 175 22.46 13.29 -4.37
CA THR A 175 21.96 13.53 -3.01
C THR A 175 20.79 14.52 -3.04
N VAL A 176 19.91 14.46 -2.04
CA VAL A 176 18.82 15.43 -1.88
C VAL A 176 19.40 16.85 -1.76
N GLY A 177 18.92 17.74 -2.62
CA GLY A 177 19.35 19.13 -2.74
C GLY A 177 20.40 19.37 -3.82
N ASP A 178 20.96 18.32 -4.42
CA ASP A 178 21.84 18.46 -5.58
C ASP A 178 21.01 18.83 -6.82
N PRO A 179 21.59 19.52 -7.81
CA PRO A 179 20.96 19.71 -9.11
C PRO A 179 20.55 18.35 -9.71
N GLY A 180 19.31 18.25 -10.19
CA GLY A 180 18.74 17.01 -10.72
C GLY A 180 18.20 16.04 -9.66
N SER A 181 18.30 16.35 -8.37
CA SER A 181 17.54 15.62 -7.35
C SER A 181 16.04 15.95 -7.41
N VAL A 182 15.22 15.01 -6.96
CA VAL A 182 13.76 15.13 -6.99
C VAL A 182 13.27 16.31 -6.14
N SER A 183 12.22 16.98 -6.62
CA SER A 183 11.54 18.06 -5.90
C SER A 183 10.48 17.52 -4.94
N ALA A 184 10.04 18.37 -4.02
CA ALA A 184 8.93 18.06 -3.11
C ALA A 184 7.62 17.81 -3.88
N ASP A 185 7.35 18.60 -4.93
CA ASP A 185 6.16 18.46 -5.78
C ASP A 185 6.15 17.12 -6.52
N PHE A 186 7.32 16.65 -6.98
CA PHE A 186 7.44 15.35 -7.63
C PHE A 186 7.07 14.21 -6.68
N VAL A 187 7.58 14.25 -5.45
CA VAL A 187 7.23 13.27 -4.41
C VAL A 187 5.73 13.37 -4.08
N GLN A 188 5.19 14.57 -3.98
CA GLN A 188 3.76 14.78 -3.70
C GLN A 188 2.87 14.21 -4.81
N ALA A 189 3.24 14.36 -6.07
CA ALA A 189 2.52 13.77 -7.19
C ALA A 189 2.46 12.24 -7.07
N GLN A 190 3.59 11.59 -6.73
CA GLN A 190 3.62 10.13 -6.50
C GLN A 190 2.77 9.70 -5.31
N VAL A 191 2.73 10.49 -4.23
CA VAL A 191 1.87 10.22 -3.06
C VAL A 191 0.39 10.30 -3.46
N ARG A 192 0.00 11.30 -4.24
CA ARG A 192 -1.39 11.44 -4.74
C ARG A 192 -1.79 10.32 -5.69
N GLU A 193 -0.92 9.98 -6.64
CA GLU A 193 -1.14 8.88 -7.59
C GLU A 193 -1.39 7.55 -6.86
N ARG A 194 -0.73 7.35 -5.73
CA ARG A 194 -0.86 6.15 -4.89
C ARG A 194 -2.02 6.22 -3.90
N GLY A 195 -2.68 7.37 -3.75
CA GLY A 195 -3.77 7.57 -2.79
C GLY A 195 -3.34 7.37 -1.34
N ILE A 196 -2.10 7.77 -1.00
CA ILE A 196 -1.47 7.56 0.31
C ILE A 196 -1.26 8.85 1.11
N GLU A 197 -1.89 9.96 0.73
CA GLU A 197 -1.79 11.26 1.40
C GLU A 197 -2.27 11.19 2.85
N SER A 198 -3.33 10.42 3.12
CA SER A 198 -3.92 10.29 4.45
C SER A 198 -3.25 9.23 5.32
N ALA A 199 -2.06 8.75 4.95
CA ALA A 199 -1.34 7.73 5.72
C ALA A 199 -0.84 8.26 7.07
N GLU A 200 -0.73 7.35 8.04
CA GLU A 200 0.14 7.56 9.20
C GLU A 200 1.57 7.24 8.81
N VAL A 201 2.43 8.27 8.76
CA VAL A 201 3.77 8.15 8.18
C VAL A 201 4.86 8.32 9.22
N THR A 202 5.74 7.33 9.32
CA THR A 202 7.01 7.43 10.04
C THR A 202 8.17 7.51 9.06
N VAL A 203 9.00 8.54 9.15
CA VAL A 203 10.20 8.71 8.32
C VAL A 203 11.46 8.36 9.13
N LEU A 204 12.18 7.33 8.66
CA LEU A 204 13.46 6.90 9.20
C LEU A 204 14.59 7.37 8.27
N ALA A 205 14.94 8.65 8.38
CA ALA A 205 15.96 9.27 7.55
C ALA A 205 16.57 10.52 8.21
N GLY A 206 17.62 11.08 7.58
CA GLY A 206 18.18 12.37 7.97
C GLY A 206 17.27 13.55 7.62
N SER A 207 17.58 14.73 8.19
CA SER A 207 16.74 15.94 8.12
C SER A 207 16.33 16.37 6.72
N LYS A 208 17.21 16.28 5.72
CA LYS A 208 16.89 16.62 4.32
C LYS A 208 15.73 15.79 3.75
N TYR A 209 15.73 14.47 4.00
CA TYR A 209 14.65 13.58 3.56
C TYR A 209 13.36 13.82 4.36
N VAL A 210 13.47 14.10 5.66
CA VAL A 210 12.33 14.46 6.50
C VAL A 210 11.67 15.73 5.97
N ALA A 211 12.44 16.76 5.64
CA ALA A 211 11.93 17.99 5.06
C ALA A 211 11.21 17.75 3.70
N LEU A 212 11.80 16.93 2.84
CA LEU A 212 11.21 16.53 1.56
C LEU A 212 9.86 15.81 1.76
N ALA A 213 9.81 14.83 2.67
CA ALA A 213 8.61 14.05 2.96
C ALA A 213 7.49 14.89 3.63
N ARG A 214 7.85 15.88 4.46
CA ARG A 214 6.87 16.75 5.15
C ARG A 214 5.96 17.53 4.21
N HIS A 215 6.39 17.77 2.98
CA HIS A 215 5.54 18.41 1.98
C HIS A 215 4.35 17.53 1.54
N SER A 216 4.52 16.21 1.56
CA SER A 216 3.46 15.24 1.25
C SER A 216 2.69 14.81 2.50
N TRP A 217 3.37 14.75 3.65
CA TRP A 217 2.80 14.33 4.93
C TRP A 217 3.19 15.32 6.04
N PRO A 218 2.42 16.42 6.24
CA PRO A 218 2.75 17.43 7.23
C PRO A 218 2.87 16.88 8.66
N ASP A 219 2.00 15.92 9.00
CA ASP A 219 1.89 15.31 10.32
C ASP A 219 2.80 14.08 10.51
N LEU A 220 3.78 13.87 9.62
CA LEU A 220 4.67 12.71 9.74
C LEU A 220 5.48 12.72 11.04
N GLU A 221 5.76 11.52 11.52
CA GLU A 221 6.69 11.27 12.61
C GLU A 221 8.11 11.13 12.08
N ALA A 222 9.07 11.78 12.75
CA ALA A 222 10.48 11.68 12.41
C ALA A 222 11.30 11.34 13.67
N PRO A 223 11.32 10.07 14.13
CA PRO A 223 11.94 9.68 15.40
C PRO A 223 13.45 9.97 15.50
N LEU A 224 14.10 10.10 14.33
CA LEU A 224 15.53 10.39 14.22
C LEU A 224 15.84 11.90 14.19
N ALA A 225 14.82 12.76 14.18
CA ALA A 225 15.01 14.20 14.20
C ALA A 225 15.74 14.66 15.46
N GLY A 226 16.64 15.63 15.31
CA GLY A 226 17.43 16.18 16.41
C GLY A 226 18.55 15.27 16.94
N ALA A 227 18.79 14.09 16.35
CA ALA A 227 19.94 13.28 16.72
C ALA A 227 21.26 13.95 16.28
N GLY A 228 22.27 13.94 17.15
CA GLY A 228 23.58 14.56 16.94
C GLY A 228 24.47 13.84 15.92
N GLY A 229 24.06 12.67 15.41
CA GLY A 229 24.76 11.94 14.36
C GLY A 229 24.25 10.52 14.14
N ILE A 230 24.91 9.79 13.23
CA ILE A 230 24.51 8.43 12.83
C ILE A 230 24.55 7.45 14.02
N GLY A 231 25.50 7.60 14.94
CA GLY A 231 25.61 6.74 16.13
C GLY A 231 24.35 6.81 17.00
N GLU A 232 23.92 8.01 17.36
CA GLU A 232 22.70 8.24 18.13
C GLU A 232 21.45 7.79 17.37
N MET A 233 21.37 8.08 16.06
CA MET A 233 20.25 7.59 15.24
C MET A 233 20.16 6.06 15.27
N LYS A 234 21.28 5.33 15.17
CA LYS A 234 21.30 3.86 15.27
C LYS A 234 20.86 3.37 16.65
N GLN A 235 21.21 4.07 17.72
CA GLN A 235 20.74 3.77 19.07
C GLN A 235 19.22 3.93 19.18
N ARG A 236 18.66 5.05 18.70
CA ARG A 236 17.20 5.28 18.67
C ARG A 236 16.48 4.21 17.86
N LEU A 237 17.00 3.87 16.67
CA LEU A 237 16.46 2.77 15.85
C LEU A 237 16.44 1.44 16.61
N SER A 238 17.48 1.16 17.41
CA SER A 238 17.52 -0.06 18.24
C SER A 238 16.45 -0.06 19.32
N GLN A 239 16.23 1.07 20.00
CA GLN A 239 15.19 1.21 21.01
C GLN A 239 13.79 1.03 20.40
N ILE A 240 13.53 1.64 19.24
CA ILE A 240 12.26 1.50 18.50
C ILE A 240 12.00 0.02 18.18
N ARG A 241 13.00 -0.72 17.70
CA ARG A 241 12.85 -2.16 17.42
C ARG A 241 12.55 -2.97 18.68
N LEU A 242 13.12 -2.62 19.83
CA LEU A 242 12.84 -3.30 21.09
C LEU A 242 11.40 -3.03 21.56
N ALA A 243 10.94 -1.78 21.49
CA ALA A 243 9.57 -1.39 21.82
C ALA A 243 8.55 -2.12 20.93
N ALA A 244 8.75 -2.09 19.61
CA ALA A 244 7.85 -2.75 18.66
C ALA A 244 7.78 -4.28 18.85
N ARG A 245 8.85 -4.91 19.33
CA ARG A 245 8.84 -6.35 19.69
C ARG A 245 8.10 -6.62 21.00
N ALA A 246 8.18 -5.71 21.96
CA ALA A 246 7.46 -5.82 23.22
C ALA A 246 5.95 -5.69 22.99
N GLU A 247 5.53 -4.71 22.20
CA GLU A 247 4.13 -4.51 21.78
C GLU A 247 3.59 -5.75 21.05
N ALA A 248 4.33 -6.27 20.06
CA ALA A 248 3.96 -7.49 19.34
C ALA A 248 3.95 -8.76 20.22
N GLY A 249 4.59 -8.73 21.39
CA GLY A 249 4.56 -9.81 22.37
C GLY A 249 3.38 -9.74 23.33
N GLN A 250 2.81 -8.54 23.53
CA GLN A 250 1.66 -8.30 24.41
C GLN A 250 0.31 -8.56 23.71
N GLU A 251 0.27 -8.48 22.38
CA GLU A 251 -0.94 -8.74 21.57
C GLU A 251 -1.15 -10.22 21.19
N ARG A 252 -0.27 -11.14 21.64
CA ARG A 252 -0.36 -12.59 21.38
C ARG A 252 -0.96 -13.38 22.52
#